data_AF-A0A6P1DVT4-F1
#
_entry.id   AF-A0A6P1DVT4-F1
#
_cell.length_a   1.000
_cell.length_b   1.000
_cell.length_c   1.000
_cell.angle_alpha   90.00
_cell.angle_beta   90.00
_cell.angle_gamma   90.00
#
_symmetry.space_group_name_H-M   'P 1'
#
loop_
_entity.id
_entity.type
_entity.pdbx_description
1 polymer ?
#
loop_
_entity_poly.entity_id
_entity_poly.type
_entity_poly.pdbx_seq_one_letter_code
_entity_poly.pdbx_strand_id
1 'polypeptide(L)'
;MNTSQIWLFCTGSLAVSLGLAAVIYPFAVVDGETLEMARTPQPMESLPDVDVGPDFGLLPVTELMGYYIENPPEAPKDGAPAPKRQQFGGC
;
A
#
# COMPACT_ATOMS: atom_id res chain seq x y z
N MET A 1 -37.76 -0.91 -21.24
CA MET A 1 -36.31 -0.96 -21.49
C MET A 1 -36.02 -2.29 -22.17
N ASN A 2 -35.55 -2.27 -23.41
CA ASN A 2 -35.45 -3.48 -24.22
C ASN A 2 -34.19 -4.27 -23.85
N THR A 3 -34.24 -5.60 -23.94
CA THR A 3 -33.12 -6.50 -23.59
C THR A 3 -31.81 -6.14 -24.31
N SER A 4 -31.90 -5.64 -25.55
CA SER A 4 -30.73 -5.17 -26.31
C SER A 4 -30.04 -3.95 -25.69
N GLN A 5 -30.79 -3.04 -25.06
CA GLN A 5 -30.22 -1.85 -24.41
C GLN A 5 -29.44 -2.22 -23.15
N ILE A 6 -29.90 -3.25 -22.42
CA ILE A 6 -29.24 -3.76 -21.22
C ILE A 6 -27.89 -4.39 -21.59
N TRP A 7 -27.86 -5.22 -22.64
CA TRP A 7 -26.61 -5.84 -23.10
C TRP A 7 -25.58 -4.82 -23.57
N LEU A 8 -26.01 -3.80 -24.32
CA LEU A 8 -25.12 -2.71 -24.76
C LEU A 8 -24.55 -1.92 -23.57
N PHE A 9 -25.38 -1.64 -22.57
CA PHE A 9 -24.91 -0.96 -21.36
C PHE A 9 -23.92 -1.80 -20.56
N CYS A 10 -24.23 -3.07 -20.28
CA CYS A 10 -23.35 -3.96 -19.52
C CYS A 10 -22.02 -4.23 -20.20
N THR A 11 -22.03 -4.50 -21.51
CA THR A 11 -20.79 -4.73 -22.27
C THR A 11 -19.98 -3.46 -22.41
N GLY A 12 -20.63 -2.32 -22.63
CA GLY A 12 -19.98 -1.01 -22.70
C GLY A 12 -19.32 -0.63 -21.37
N SER A 13 -20.04 -0.74 -20.24
CA SER A 13 -19.49 -0.40 -18.93
C SER A 13 -18.35 -1.34 -18.52
N LEU A 14 -18.46 -2.63 -18.83
CA LEU A 14 -17.39 -3.61 -18.61
C LEU A 14 -16.15 -3.30 -19.46
N ALA A 15 -16.33 -2.96 -20.74
CA ALA A 15 -15.22 -2.60 -21.62
C ALA A 15 -14.50 -1.32 -21.16
N VAL A 16 -15.27 -0.32 -20.70
CA VAL A 16 -14.70 0.93 -20.17
C VAL A 16 -13.92 0.67 -18.89
N SER A 17 -14.44 -0.14 -17.96
CA SER A 17 -13.74 -0.43 -16.71
C SER A 17 -12.46 -1.23 -16.93
N LEU A 18 -12.49 -2.25 -17.79
CA LEU A 18 -11.29 -3.01 -18.18
C LEU A 18 -10.28 -2.15 -18.93
N GLY A 19 -10.74 -1.29 -19.84
CA GLY A 19 -9.88 -0.36 -20.55
C GLY A 19 -9.18 0.61 -19.60
N LEU A 20 -9.93 1.18 -18.65
CA LEU A 20 -9.36 2.07 -17.64
C LEU A 20 -8.35 1.32 -16.75
N ALA A 21 -8.69 0.12 -16.29
CA ALA A 21 -7.79 -0.73 -15.50
C ALA A 21 -6.49 -1.01 -16.25
N ALA A 22 -6.55 -1.37 -17.53
CA ALA A 22 -5.35 -1.64 -18.33
C ALA A 22 -4.44 -0.42 -18.49
N VAL A 23 -5.02 0.79 -18.54
CA VAL A 23 -4.27 2.05 -18.66
C VAL A 23 -3.62 2.45 -17.33
N ILE A 24 -4.31 2.28 -16.20
CA ILE A 24 -3.81 2.68 -14.88
C ILE A 24 -2.91 1.63 -14.23
N TYR A 25 -3.08 0.35 -14.56
CA TYR A 25 -2.31 -0.76 -14.00
C TYR A 25 -0.78 -0.57 -14.08
N PRO A 26 -0.16 -0.17 -15.21
CA PRO A 26 1.29 0.02 -15.26
C PRO A 26 1.80 1.12 -14.33
N PHE A 27 0.94 2.07 -13.92
CA PHE A 27 1.31 3.10 -12.95
C PHE A 27 1.16 2.65 -11.49
N ALA A 28 0.36 1.61 -11.24
CA ALA A 28 0.14 1.05 -9.92
C ALA A 28 0.98 -0.22 -9.64
N VAL A 29 1.60 -0.80 -10.66
CA VAL A 29 2.39 -2.03 -10.50
C VAL A 29 3.71 -1.72 -9.81
N VAL A 30 4.07 -2.57 -8.84
CA VAL A 30 5.37 -2.54 -8.20
C VAL A 30 6.40 -3.12 -9.17
N ASP A 31 7.55 -2.47 -9.32
CA ASP A 31 8.62 -2.93 -10.18
C ASP A 31 9.11 -4.34 -9.77
N GLY A 32 9.52 -5.14 -10.76
CA GLY A 32 9.98 -6.51 -10.52
C GLY A 32 11.22 -6.57 -9.62
N GLU A 33 12.12 -5.60 -9.71
CA GLU A 33 13.30 -5.48 -8.85
C GLU A 33 12.89 -5.26 -7.39
N THR A 34 11.94 -4.36 -7.15
CA THR A 34 11.39 -4.09 -5.81
C THR A 34 10.74 -5.35 -5.21
N LEU A 35 10.04 -6.15 -6.02
CA LEU A 35 9.44 -7.41 -5.56
C LEU A 35 10.49 -8.46 -5.19
N GLU A 36 11.55 -8.60 -5.98
CA GLU A 36 12.64 -9.53 -5.69
C GLU A 36 13.43 -9.11 -4.43
N MET A 37 13.68 -7.80 -4.28
CA MET A 37 14.26 -7.24 -3.06
C MET A 37 13.38 -7.50 -1.83
N ALA A 38 12.06 -7.37 -1.96
CA ALA A 38 11.12 -7.62 -0.86
C ALA A 38 11.01 -9.10 -0.46
N ARG A 39 11.30 -10.03 -1.38
CA ARG A 39 11.28 -11.48 -1.13
C ARG A 39 12.52 -11.97 -0.39
N THR A 40 13.60 -11.21 -0.42
CA THR A 40 14.88 -11.61 0.16
C THR A 40 15.13 -10.82 1.45
N PRO A 41 15.34 -11.48 2.60
CA PRO A 41 15.72 -10.79 3.83
C PRO A 41 17.03 -10.03 3.64
N GLN A 42 17.05 -8.75 4.00
CA GLN A 42 18.23 -7.89 3.93
C GLN A 42 18.60 -7.36 5.31
N PRO A 43 19.89 -7.12 5.57
CA PRO A 43 20.32 -6.48 6.82
C PRO A 43 19.71 -5.07 6.92
N MET A 44 19.34 -4.67 8.13
CA MET A 44 18.66 -3.40 8.38
C MET A 44 19.53 -2.18 8.04
N GLU A 45 20.85 -2.32 8.06
CA GLU A 45 21.83 -1.31 7.70
C GLU A 45 21.94 -1.07 6.19
N SER A 46 21.48 -2.01 5.36
CA SER A 46 21.48 -1.85 3.90
C SER A 46 20.19 -1.27 3.35
N LEU A 47 19.18 -1.05 4.21
CA LEU A 47 17.91 -0.50 3.80
C LEU A 47 17.98 1.03 3.74
N PRO A 48 17.30 1.66 2.76
CA PRO A 48 17.24 3.12 2.67
C PRO A 48 16.43 3.72 3.82
N ASP A 49 16.66 5.00 4.09
CA ASP A 49 15.86 5.76 5.05
C ASP A 49 14.38 5.79 4.62
N VAL A 50 13.48 5.66 5.59
CA VAL A 50 12.04 5.61 5.39
C VAL A 50 11.43 6.95 5.79
N ASP A 51 10.65 7.54 4.87
CA ASP A 51 9.84 8.72 5.18
C ASP A 51 8.60 8.29 5.96
N VAL A 52 8.56 8.65 7.23
CA VAL A 52 7.46 8.36 8.16
C VAL A 52 6.42 9.49 8.20
N GLY A 53 6.55 10.50 7.35
CA GLY A 53 5.59 11.58 7.17
C GLY A 53 6.01 12.90 7.84
N PRO A 54 5.13 13.91 7.85
CA PRO A 54 5.50 15.30 8.09
C PRO A 54 6.01 15.60 9.51
N ASP A 55 5.63 14.78 10.50
CA ASP A 55 5.98 15.02 11.91
C ASP A 55 7.39 14.52 12.26
N PHE A 56 7.92 13.56 11.49
CA PHE A 56 9.18 12.85 11.82
C PHE A 56 10.17 12.79 10.64
N GLY A 57 9.70 12.96 9.40
CA GLY A 57 10.53 13.01 8.19
C GLY A 57 11.16 11.68 7.81
N LEU A 58 12.38 11.74 7.27
CA LEU A 58 13.19 10.58 6.91
C LEU A 58 13.90 10.02 8.15
N LEU A 59 13.71 8.74 8.45
CA LEU A 59 14.38 8.03 9.54
C LEU A 59 15.07 6.75 9.05
N PRO A 60 16.24 6.40 9.60
CA PRO A 60 16.92 5.16 9.26
C PRO A 60 16.16 3.96 9.83
N VAL A 61 16.14 2.84 9.09
CA VAL A 61 15.42 1.62 9.50
C VAL A 61 15.95 1.05 10.82
N THR A 62 17.23 1.26 11.11
CA THR A 62 17.86 0.82 12.37
C THR A 62 17.23 1.50 13.59
N GLU A 63 16.90 2.78 13.50
CA GLU A 63 16.23 3.55 14.56
C GLU A 63 14.78 3.10 14.72
N LEU A 64 14.08 2.87 13.61
CA LEU A 64 12.70 2.34 13.63
C LEU A 64 12.63 0.97 14.31
N MET A 65 13.60 0.10 14.03
CA MET A 65 13.65 -1.22 14.64
C MET A 65 14.03 -1.15 16.12
N GLY A 66 14.98 -0.28 16.49
CA GLY A 66 15.31 0.00 17.89
C GLY A 66 14.10 0.49 18.68
N TYR A 67 13.37 1.47 18.13
CA TYR A 67 12.14 1.98 18.73
C TYR A 67 11.10 0.87 18.93
N TYR A 68 10.92 -0.02 17.95
CA TYR A 68 9.97 -1.12 18.04
C TYR A 68 10.34 -2.14 19.12
N ILE A 69 11.64 -2.39 19.33
CA ILE A 69 12.13 -3.26 20.40
C ILE A 69 11.86 -2.65 21.77
N GLU A 70 12.06 -1.33 21.91
CA GLU A 70 11.84 -0.60 23.16
C GLU A 70 10.35 -0.34 23.46
N ASN A 71 9.53 -0.22 22.40
CA ASN A 71 8.11 0.12 22.47
C ASN A 71 7.28 -0.89 21.66
N PRO A 72 7.21 -2.16 22.10
CA PRO A 72 6.44 -3.17 21.38
C PRO A 72 4.96 -2.76 21.31
N PRO A 73 4.27 -3.05 20.20
CA PRO A 73 2.86 -2.71 20.07
C PRO A 73 2.06 -3.40 21.17
N GLU A 74 1.34 -2.61 21.96
CA GLU A 74 0.45 -3.15 22.97
C GLU A 74 -0.64 -4.00 22.30
N ALA A 75 -1.02 -5.10 22.95
CA ALA A 75 -2.20 -5.84 22.54
C ALA A 75 -3.42 -4.89 22.52
N PRO A 76 -4.31 -4.98 21.52
CA PRO A 76 -5.49 -4.13 21.45
C PRO A 76 -6.29 -4.24 22.75
N LYS A 77 -6.43 -3.10 23.47
CA LYS A 77 -7.29 -3.00 24.65
C LYS A 77 -8.72 -2.70 24.19
N ASP A 78 -9.70 -3.41 24.75
CA ASP A 78 -11.11 -3.13 24.48
C ASP A 78 -11.44 -1.67 24.82
N GLY A 79 -11.97 -0.93 23.83
CA GLY A 79 -12.32 0.48 23.99
C GLY A 79 -11.20 1.49 23.72
N ALA A 80 -10.01 1.06 23.28
CA ALA A 80 -8.96 1.99 22.84
C ALA A 80 -9.43 2.80 21.60
N PRO A 81 -9.03 4.09 21.48
CA PRO A 81 -9.27 4.86 20.27
C PRO A 81 -8.67 4.09 19.08
N ALA A 82 -9.43 3.99 17.99
CA ALA A 82 -8.94 3.34 16.78
C ALA A 82 -7.58 3.96 16.40
N PRO A 83 -6.53 3.17 16.15
CA PRO A 83 -5.24 3.70 15.74
C PRO A 83 -5.47 4.59 14.52
N LYS A 84 -4.84 5.77 14.50
CA LYS A 84 -4.85 6.62 13.31
C LYS A 84 -4.38 5.73 12.16
N ARG A 85 -5.28 5.51 11.20
CA ARG A 85 -5.02 4.66 10.04
C ARG A 85 -4.08 5.43 9.13
N GLN A 86 -2.79 5.47 9.47
CA GLN A 86 -1.76 5.95 8.58
C GLN A 86 -1.65 4.88 7.49
N GLN A 87 -2.31 5.14 6.37
CA GLN A 87 -2.23 4.25 5.22
C GLN A 87 -0.85 4.47 4.59
N PHE A 88 0.11 3.61 4.93
CA PHE A 88 1.38 3.52 4.22
C PHE A 88 1.08 3.00 2.81
N GLY A 89 0.93 3.94 1.86
CA GLY A 89 0.61 3.63 0.46
C GLY A 89 -0.89 3.50 0.21
N GLY A 90 -1.47 4.54 -0.40
CA GLY A 90 -2.81 4.51 -0.95
C GLY A 90 -2.77 4.47 -2.47
N CYS A 91 -3.37 3.43 -3.05
CA CYS A 91 -4.43 3.61 -4.03
C CYS A 91 -5.76 3.36 -3.30
#